data_AF-A0A6J5JJV6-F1
#
_entry.id   AF-A0A6J5JJV6-F1
#
_cell.length_a   1.000
_cell.length_b   1.000
_cell.length_c   1.000
_cell.angle_alpha   90.00
_cell.angle_beta   90.00
_cell.angle_gamma   90.00
#
_symmetry.space_group_name_H-M   'P 1'
#
loop_
_entity.id
_entity.type
_entity.pdbx_description
1 polymer ?
#
loop_
_entity_poly.entity_id
_entity_poly.type
_entity_poly.pdbx_seq_one_letter_code
_entity_poly.pdbx_strand_id
1 'polypeptide(L)'
;MTVYVDDMYLYPLGEYKLPSGRVMKMSHMVADTREELLAMAKAIGVQKRHIQKIGTHGEHFDICKSYRDKAVKLGAVEITLRQCSAMCVRRRETGALGEPDDAEAWVSERAAARRAEHADT
;
A
#
# COMPACT_ATOMS: atom_id res chain seq x y z
N MET A 1 -4.13 13.63 -4.36
CA MET A 1 -3.16 13.34 -5.43
C MET A 1 -1.83 13.12 -4.77
N THR A 2 -1.67 11.89 -4.27
CA THR A 2 -0.68 11.54 -3.25
C THR A 2 -0.16 10.13 -3.51
N VAL A 3 1.14 9.95 -3.30
CA VAL A 3 1.78 8.62 -3.28
C VAL A 3 2.04 8.26 -1.82
N TYR A 4 1.74 7.02 -1.46
CA TYR A 4 1.90 6.50 -0.11
C TYR A 4 2.84 5.30 -0.10
N VAL A 5 3.65 5.17 0.95
CA VAL A 5 4.51 4.01 1.15
C VAL A 5 4.33 3.48 2.57
N ASP A 6 4.09 2.18 2.69
CA ASP A 6 3.80 1.57 3.98
C ASP A 6 5.04 1.18 4.80
N ASP A 7 4.80 0.75 6.02
CA ASP A 7 5.79 0.23 6.96
C ASP A 7 5.88 -1.31 6.94
N MET A 8 5.43 -1.99 5.87
CA MET A 8 5.47 -3.46 5.79
C MET A 8 6.87 -4.03 6.07
N TYR A 9 7.91 -3.28 5.75
CA TYR A 9 9.32 -3.65 5.97
C TYR A 9 9.64 -3.96 7.45
N LEU A 10 8.81 -3.51 8.40
CA LEU A 10 8.93 -3.80 9.83
C LEU A 10 8.43 -5.20 10.23
N TYR A 11 7.66 -5.85 9.37
CA TYR A 11 6.99 -7.12 9.67
C TYR A 11 7.61 -8.31 8.90
N PRO A 12 7.41 -9.56 9.37
CA PRO A 12 7.80 -10.75 8.62
C PRO A 12 7.13 -10.85 7.24
N LEU A 13 5.94 -10.28 7.08
CA LEU A 13 5.24 -10.21 5.80
C LEU A 13 6.06 -9.50 4.72
N GLY A 14 6.86 -8.49 5.11
CA GLY A 14 7.74 -7.75 4.19
C GLY A 14 9.04 -8.46 3.84
N GLU A 15 9.24 -9.71 4.26
CA GLU A 15 10.47 -10.46 3.98
C GLU A 15 10.42 -11.15 2.62
N TYR A 16 11.36 -10.78 1.75
CA TYR A 16 11.60 -11.48 0.48
C TYR A 16 12.94 -12.22 0.53
N LYS A 17 12.88 -13.55 0.57
CA LYS A 17 14.05 -14.43 0.67
C LYS A 17 14.62 -14.71 -0.73
N LEU A 18 15.85 -14.26 -0.97
CA LEU A 18 16.56 -14.54 -2.21
C LEU A 18 17.14 -15.97 -2.19
N PRO A 19 17.43 -16.56 -3.37
CA PRO A 19 18.12 -17.86 -3.46
C PRO A 19 19.47 -17.89 -2.74
N SER A 20 20.13 -16.74 -2.57
CA SER A 20 21.38 -16.60 -1.83
C SER A 20 21.22 -16.68 -0.30
N GLY A 21 20.01 -16.84 0.22
CA GLY A 21 19.70 -16.80 1.66
C GLY A 21 19.57 -15.38 2.25
N ARG A 22 19.87 -14.34 1.46
CA ARG A 22 19.70 -12.94 1.90
C ARG A 22 18.20 -12.59 1.95
N VAL A 23 17.77 -11.96 3.04
CA VAL A 23 16.41 -11.46 3.22
C VAL A 23 16.36 -9.97 2.86
N MET A 24 15.51 -9.62 1.90
CA MET A 24 15.16 -8.23 1.59
C MET A 24 13.94 -7.83 2.40
N LYS A 25 13.88 -6.56 2.80
CA LYS A 25 12.71 -5.95 3.45
C LYS A 25 11.99 -5.04 2.45
N MET A 26 10.71 -5.31 2.27
CA MET A 26 9.85 -4.70 1.25
C MET A 26 8.72 -3.89 1.88
N SER A 27 8.30 -2.84 1.17
CA SER A 27 7.12 -2.04 1.46
C SER A 27 6.25 -1.94 0.22
N HIS A 28 4.95 -1.73 0.41
CA HIS A 28 4.05 -1.39 -0.67
C HIS A 28 4.09 0.11 -0.95
N MET A 29 4.02 0.46 -2.23
CA MET A 29 3.80 1.82 -2.69
C MET A 29 2.51 1.88 -3.51
N VAL A 30 1.59 2.77 -3.13
CA VAL A 30 0.29 2.99 -3.76
C VAL A 30 0.10 4.48 -4.05
N ALA A 31 -0.82 4.84 -4.93
CA ALA A 31 -1.14 6.24 -5.21
C ALA A 31 -2.60 6.41 -5.65
N ASP A 32 -3.13 7.63 -5.58
CA ASP A 32 -4.50 7.97 -5.97
C ASP A 32 -4.79 7.64 -7.45
N THR A 33 -3.77 7.72 -8.30
CA THR A 33 -3.84 7.39 -9.73
C THR A 33 -2.66 6.51 -10.18
N ARG A 34 -2.84 5.80 -11.30
CA ARG A 34 -1.77 5.00 -11.91
C ARG A 34 -0.63 5.88 -12.40
N GLU A 35 -0.95 7.05 -12.93
CA GLU A 35 0.00 8.01 -13.48
C GLU A 35 0.98 8.50 -12.41
N GLU A 36 0.49 8.84 -11.21
CA GLU A 36 1.32 9.20 -10.06
C GLU A 36 2.19 8.03 -9.60
N LEU A 37 1.61 6.83 -9.51
CA LEU A 37 2.34 5.65 -9.07
C LEU A 37 3.51 5.33 -10.02
N LEU A 38 3.28 5.42 -11.33
CA LEU A 38 4.30 5.23 -12.35
C LEU A 38 5.33 6.36 -12.36
N ALA A 39 4.91 7.61 -12.12
CA ALA A 39 5.81 8.75 -12.02
C ALA A 39 6.78 8.60 -10.84
N MET A 40 6.29 8.23 -9.66
CA MET A 40 7.14 7.98 -8.50
C MET A 40 8.07 6.79 -8.73
N ALA A 41 7.57 5.68 -9.28
CA ALA A 41 8.39 4.53 -9.62
C ALA A 41 9.55 4.90 -10.56
N LYS A 42 9.28 5.68 -11.61
CA LYS A 42 10.30 6.20 -12.52
C LYS A 42 11.31 7.09 -11.77
N ALA A 43 10.85 7.99 -10.91
CA ALA A 43 11.70 8.93 -10.19
C ALA A 43 12.66 8.23 -9.21
N ILE A 44 12.22 7.16 -8.54
CA ILE A 44 13.07 6.40 -7.61
C ILE A 44 13.95 5.35 -8.31
N GLY A 45 13.71 5.08 -9.60
CA GLY A 45 14.46 4.12 -10.42
C GLY A 45 13.86 2.71 -10.48
N VAL A 46 12.60 2.53 -10.07
CA VAL A 46 11.86 1.27 -10.20
C VAL A 46 11.26 1.17 -11.60
N GLN A 47 11.44 0.02 -12.25
CA GLN A 47 10.99 -0.18 -13.63
C GLN A 47 9.48 -0.46 -13.68
N LYS A 48 8.78 0.17 -14.62
CA LYS A 48 7.32 0.05 -14.82
C LYS A 48 6.81 -1.39 -14.85
N ARG A 49 7.59 -2.34 -15.39
CA ARG A 49 7.19 -3.76 -15.47
C ARG A 49 6.96 -4.44 -14.10
N HIS A 50 7.42 -3.83 -13.01
CA HIS A 50 7.28 -4.37 -11.66
C HIS A 50 5.98 -3.96 -10.96
N ILE A 51 5.11 -3.21 -11.65
CA ILE A 51 3.78 -2.88 -11.13
C ILE A 51 2.96 -4.17 -11.00
N GLN A 52 2.21 -4.28 -9.91
CA GLN A 52 1.36 -5.42 -9.64
C GLN A 52 -0.11 -5.04 -9.75
N LYS A 53 -0.94 -6.03 -10.10
CA LYS A 53 -2.42 -5.92 -10.15
C LYS A 53 -2.92 -4.72 -10.93
N ILE A 54 -2.33 -4.48 -12.11
CA ILE A 54 -2.61 -3.33 -12.97
C ILE A 54 -4.11 -3.20 -13.22
N GLY A 55 -4.65 -1.98 -13.09
CA GLY A 55 -6.05 -1.67 -13.37
C GLY A 55 -7.04 -2.17 -12.33
N THR A 56 -6.58 -2.71 -11.21
CA THR A 56 -7.44 -3.13 -10.09
C THR A 56 -7.33 -2.16 -8.92
N HIS A 57 -8.25 -2.28 -7.96
CA HIS A 57 -8.21 -1.50 -6.72
C HIS A 57 -6.92 -1.71 -5.89
N GLY A 58 -6.21 -2.82 -6.11
CA GLY A 58 -4.96 -3.16 -5.43
C GLY A 58 -3.72 -2.92 -6.27
N GLU A 59 -3.74 -2.02 -7.24
CA GLU A 59 -2.57 -1.65 -8.04
C GLU A 59 -1.48 -1.00 -7.16
N HIS A 60 -0.26 -1.57 -7.18
CA HIS A 60 0.86 -1.14 -6.33
C HIS A 60 2.22 -1.56 -6.89
N PHE A 61 3.30 -1.09 -6.24
CA PHE A 61 4.64 -1.65 -6.36
C PHE A 61 5.11 -2.21 -5.02
N ASP A 62 5.83 -3.33 -5.05
CA ASP A 62 6.70 -3.72 -3.94
C ASP A 62 8.07 -3.07 -4.13
N ILE A 63 8.50 -2.28 -3.15
CA ILE A 63 9.78 -1.57 -3.18
C ILE A 63 10.62 -1.95 -1.96
N CYS A 64 11.92 -2.17 -2.17
CA CYS A 64 12.82 -2.45 -1.04
C CYS A 64 13.11 -1.18 -0.23
N LYS A 65 13.63 -1.34 0.98
CA LYS A 65 13.88 -0.22 1.91
C LYS A 65 14.62 0.97 1.28
N SER A 66 15.62 0.74 0.43
CA SER A 66 16.36 1.85 -0.20
C SER A 66 15.52 2.65 -1.19
N TYR A 67 14.56 2.03 -1.88
CA TYR A 67 13.61 2.71 -2.76
C TYR A 67 12.50 3.39 -1.96
N ARG A 68 12.05 2.81 -0.84
CA ARG A 68 11.16 3.47 0.14
C ARG A 68 11.78 4.78 0.62
N ASP A 69 13.01 4.74 1.10
CA ASP A 69 13.70 5.92 1.63
C ASP A 69 13.84 7.02 0.55
N LYS A 70 13.99 6.65 -0.73
CA LYS A 70 13.96 7.59 -1.86
C LYS A 70 12.57 8.16 -2.11
N ALA A 71 11.52 7.33 -2.11
CA ALA A 71 10.15 7.77 -2.34
C ALA A 71 9.72 8.79 -1.27
N VAL A 72 10.02 8.52 0.00
CA VAL A 72 9.74 9.45 1.12
C VAL A 72 10.48 10.77 0.92
N LYS A 73 11.77 10.75 0.55
CA LYS A 73 12.55 11.96 0.23
C LYS A 73 11.96 12.77 -0.93
N LEU A 74 11.24 12.13 -1.84
CA LEU A 74 10.54 12.76 -2.96
C LEU A 74 9.10 13.14 -2.63
N GLY A 75 8.67 13.01 -1.37
CA GLY A 75 7.36 13.45 -0.90
C GLY A 75 6.28 12.36 -0.85
N ALA A 76 6.63 11.07 -0.96
CA ALA A 76 5.67 10.02 -0.64
C ALA A 76 5.31 10.07 0.86
N VAL A 77 4.02 9.97 1.16
CA VAL A 77 3.49 9.96 2.53
C VAL A 77 3.73 8.59 3.16
N GLU A 78 4.36 8.59 4.33
CA GLU A 78 4.55 7.36 5.10
C GLU A 78 3.23 6.97 5.77
N ILE A 79 2.81 5.72 5.57
CA ILE A 79 1.61 5.14 6.17
C ILE A 79 1.94 3.81 6.84
N THR A 80 1.02 3.29 7.65
CA THR A 80 1.12 1.94 8.18
C THR A 80 0.63 0.91 7.16
N LEU A 81 1.07 -0.34 7.31
CA LEU A 81 0.55 -1.49 6.57
C LEU A 81 -0.98 -1.62 6.72
N ARG A 82 -1.50 -1.29 7.91
CA ARG A 82 -2.93 -1.31 8.21
C ARG A 82 -3.69 -0.24 7.41
N GLN A 83 -3.19 1.00 7.41
CA GLN A 83 -3.74 2.08 6.59
C GLN A 83 -3.69 1.70 5.10
N CYS A 84 -2.56 1.18 4.60
CA CYS A 84 -2.43 0.77 3.20
C CYS A 84 -3.48 -0.28 2.81
N SER A 85 -3.67 -1.30 3.65
CA SER A 85 -4.72 -2.31 3.48
C SER A 85 -6.11 -1.67 3.46
N ALA A 86 -6.40 -0.79 4.43
CA ALA A 86 -7.70 -0.14 4.53
C ALA A 86 -8.02 0.75 3.31
N MET A 87 -7.04 1.51 2.84
CA MET A 87 -7.15 2.33 1.63
C MET A 87 -7.45 1.48 0.39
N CYS A 88 -6.80 0.31 0.25
CA CYS A 88 -7.07 -0.61 -0.85
C CYS A 88 -8.49 -1.23 -0.79
N VAL A 89 -9.01 -1.49 0.42
CA VAL A 89 -10.40 -1.94 0.61
C VAL A 89 -11.38 -0.81 0.29
N ARG A 90 -11.11 0.41 0.75
CA ARG A 90 -11.94 1.58 0.44
C ARG A 90 -11.99 1.85 -1.06
N ARG A 91 -10.85 1.75 -1.76
CA ARG A 91 -10.79 1.90 -3.22
C ARG A 91 -11.61 0.86 -3.96
N ARG A 92 -11.69 -0.38 -3.44
CA ARG A 92 -12.53 -1.42 -4.04
C ARG A 92 -14.00 -1.03 -4.06
N GLU A 93 -14.49 -0.41 -3.00
CA GLU A 93 -15.92 -0.07 -2.86
C GLU A 93 -16.26 1.32 -3.42
N THR A 94 -15.34 2.27 -3.31
CA THR A 94 -15.63 3.70 -3.59
C THR A 94 -14.91 4.24 -4.82
N GLY A 95 -13.93 3.50 -5.36
CA GLY A 95 -13.05 3.96 -6.43
C GLY A 95 -11.89 4.85 -5.97
N ALA A 96 -11.83 5.25 -4.68
CA ALA A 96 -10.80 6.14 -4.15
C ALA A 96 -10.08 5.56 -2.93
N LEU A 97 -8.76 5.83 -2.80
CA LEU A 97 -7.99 5.45 -1.62
C LEU A 97 -8.49 6.18 -0.37
N GLY A 98 -8.65 7.51 -0.47
CA GLY A 98 -9.00 8.38 0.66
C GLY A 98 -7.80 8.72 1.53
N GLU A 99 -8.04 9.50 2.57
CA GLU A 99 -7.00 9.78 3.58
C GLU A 99 -6.73 8.52 4.42
N PRO A 100 -5.47 8.27 4.85
CA PRO A 100 -5.10 7.03 5.54
C PRO A 100 -5.91 6.74 6.79
N ASP A 101 -6.10 7.75 7.66
CA ASP A 101 -6.83 7.60 8.93
C ASP A 101 -8.33 7.37 8.70
N ASP A 102 -8.92 8.11 7.76
CA ASP A 102 -10.32 7.94 7.38
C ASP A 102 -10.58 6.55 6.81
N ALA A 103 -9.67 6.03 5.98
CA ALA A 103 -9.78 4.70 5.41
C ALA A 103 -9.72 3.61 6.50
N GLU A 104 -8.83 3.74 7.46
CA GLU A 104 -8.71 2.79 8.58
C GLU A 104 -9.94 2.82 9.50
N ALA A 105 -10.44 4.01 9.83
CA ALA A 105 -11.68 4.18 10.60
C ALA A 105 -12.86 3.52 9.88
N TRP A 106 -13.02 3.80 8.59
CA TRP A 106 -14.10 3.25 7.76
C TRP A 106 -14.08 1.72 7.70
N VAL A 107 -12.91 1.08 7.55
CA VAL A 107 -12.81 -0.39 7.58
C VAL A 107 -13.16 -0.94 8.96
N SER A 108 -12.73 -0.27 10.02
CA SER A 108 -12.97 -0.69 11.40
C SER A 108 -14.46 -0.66 11.76
N GLU A 109 -15.15 0.42 11.39
CA GLU A 109 -16.61 0.57 11.56
C GLU A 109 -17.37 -0.50 10.77
N ARG A 110 -17.00 -0.72 9.50
CA ARG A 110 -17.62 -1.76 8.67
C ARG A 110 -17.42 -3.16 9.24
N ALA A 111 -16.24 -3.45 9.79
CA ALA A 111 -15.97 -4.71 10.45
C ALA A 111 -16.78 -4.87 11.74
N ALA A 112 -16.98 -3.79 12.51
CA ALA A 112 -17.83 -3.79 13.70
C ALA A 112 -19.30 -4.04 13.34
N ALA A 113 -19.83 -3.36 12.33
CA ALA A 113 -21.20 -3.57 11.85
C ALA A 113 -21.43 -5.03 11.40
N ARG A 114 -20.50 -5.60 10.62
CA ARG A 114 -20.58 -7.01 10.19
C ARG A 114 -20.55 -8.00 11.35
N ARG A 115 -19.75 -7.73 12.39
CA ARG A 115 -19.71 -8.57 13.59
C ARG A 115 -21.01 -8.51 14.39
N ALA A 116 -21.62 -7.32 14.49
CA ALA A 116 -22.92 -7.17 15.15
C ALA A 116 -24.02 -7.94 14.39
N GLU A 117 -24.07 -7.83 13.06
CA GLU A 117 -25.03 -8.57 12.22
C GLU A 117 -24.94 -10.09 12.40
N HIS A 118 -23.73 -10.65 12.55
CA HIS A 118 -23.54 -12.09 12.76
C HIS A 118 -23.75 -12.54 14.20
N ALA A 119 -23.79 -11.63 15.17
CA ALA A 119 -24.06 -11.95 16.57
C ALA A 119 -25.57 -12.09 16.86
N ASP A 120 -26.42 -11.49 16.01
CA ASP A 120 -27.88 -11.49 16.11
C ASP A 120 -28.55 -12.61 15.27
N THR A 121 -27.78 -13.48 14.61
CA THR A 121 -28.25 -14.63 13.82
C THR A 121 -27.82 -15.96 14.43
#